data_AF-A0A540NH86-F1
#
_entry.id   AF-A0A540NH86-F1
#
_cell.length_a   1.000
_cell.length_b   1.000
_cell.length_c   1.000
_cell.angle_alpha   90.00
_cell.angle_beta   90.00
_cell.angle_gamma   90.00
#
_symmetry.space_group_name_H-M   'P 1'
#
loop_
_entity.id
_entity.type
_entity.pdbx_description
1 polymer ?
#
loop_
_entity_poly.entity_id
_entity_poly.type
_entity_poly.pdbx_seq_one_letter_code
_entity_poly.pdbx_strand_id
1 'polypeptide(L)' 'MCSHYYTTNSLVIAYAEAIWPIGDQIDWIVTDDASEIIVLPPITRRRYGRRKEKRIPSCGEEKSTRKCSKCGSNGH' A
#
# COMPACT_ATOMS: atom_id res chain seq x y z
N MET A 1 9.48 18.82 16.31
CA MET A 1 8.06 18.72 16.71
C MET A 1 7.23 18.44 15.46
N CYS A 2 6.30 17.49 15.50
CA CYS A 2 5.41 17.19 14.38
C CYS A 2 4.35 18.30 14.23
N SER A 3 3.93 18.57 12.99
CA SER A 3 2.83 19.51 12.71
C SER A 3 1.52 19.03 13.36
N HIS A 4 0.67 19.97 13.77
CA HIS A 4 -0.61 19.68 14.43
C HIS A 4 -1.51 18.73 13.62
N TYR A 5 -1.41 18.73 12.30
CA TYR A 5 -2.17 17.83 11.42
C TYR A 5 -1.91 16.34 11.64
N TYR A 6 -0.75 15.97 12.20
CA TYR A 6 -0.34 14.57 12.38
C TYR A 6 -0.39 14.12 13.85
N THR A 7 -1.20 14.76 14.68
CA THR A 7 -1.46 14.28 16.04
C THR A 7 -2.49 13.15 16.03
N THR A 8 -2.40 12.23 17.00
CA THR A 8 -3.39 11.15 17.18
C THR A 8 -4.82 11.70 17.23
N ASN A 9 -5.00 12.83 17.91
CA ASN A 9 -6.31 13.45 18.07
C ASN A 9 -6.86 13.97 16.72
N SER A 10 -5.99 14.59 15.90
CA SER A 10 -6.36 15.02 14.55
C SER A 10 -6.75 13.86 13.65
N LEU A 11 -6.06 12.73 13.74
CA LEU A 11 -6.41 11.53 12.99
C LEU A 11 -7.76 10.94 13.46
N VAL A 12 -7.98 10.86 14.77
CA VAL A 12 -9.26 10.38 15.31
C VAL A 12 -10.43 11.24 14.82
N ILE A 13 -10.29 12.57 14.85
CA ILE A 13 -11.33 13.49 14.37
C ILE A 13 -11.56 13.34 12.86
N ALA A 14 -10.48 13.23 12.06
CA ALA A 14 -10.59 13.09 10.61
C ALA A 14 -11.31 11.81 10.16
N TYR A 15 -11.26 10.75 10.96
CA TYR A 15 -11.92 9.47 10.69
C TYR A 15 -13.07 9.17 11.68
N ALA A 16 -13.57 10.20 12.39
CA ALA A 16 -14.66 10.02 13.36
C ALA A 16 -16.01 9.77 12.68
N GLU A 17 -16.17 10.24 11.45
CA GLU A 17 -17.39 10.04 10.67
C GLU A 17 -17.53 8.59 10.20
N ALA A 18 -18.76 8.10 10.16
CA ALA A 18 -19.07 6.77 9.69
C ALA A 18 -18.81 6.65 8.19
N ILE A 19 -17.98 5.69 7.80
CA ILE A 19 -17.80 5.32 6.39
C ILE A 19 -19.00 4.45 6.01
N TRP A 20 -19.97 5.03 5.32
CA TRP A 20 -21.08 4.28 4.76
C TRP A 20 -20.62 3.46 3.55
N PRO A 21 -21.02 2.19 3.45
CA PRO A 21 -20.77 1.43 2.24
C PRO A 21 -21.47 2.12 1.06
N ILE A 22 -20.78 2.18 -0.06
CA ILE A 22 -21.39 2.61 -1.31
C ILE A 22 -22.43 1.53 -1.68
N GLY A 23 -23.60 1.96 -2.15
CA GLY A 23 -24.67 1.07 -2.59
C GLY A 23 -24.26 0.18 -3.77
N ASP A 24 -25.16 -0.72 -4.19
CA ASP A 24 -24.92 -1.58 -5.35
C ASP A 24 -24.61 -0.73 -6.59
N GLN A 25 -23.68 -1.20 -7.41
CA GLN A 25 -23.29 -0.55 -8.65
C GLN A 25 -24.47 -0.39 -9.62
N ILE A 26 -25.46 -1.29 -9.55
CA ILE A 26 -26.68 -1.23 -10.35
C ILE A 26 -27.48 0.05 -10.06
N ASP A 27 -27.41 0.55 -8.82
CA ASP A 27 -28.16 1.74 -8.38
C ASP A 27 -27.39 3.05 -8.61
N TRP A 28 -26.18 3.00 -9.19
CA TRP A 28 -25.36 4.18 -9.38
C TRP A 28 -25.88 5.02 -10.55
N ILE A 29 -26.21 6.29 -10.26
CA ILE A 29 -26.50 7.28 -11.30
C ILE A 29 -25.16 7.79 -11.83
N VAL A 30 -24.72 7.27 -12.98
CA VAL A 30 -23.55 7.77 -13.69
C VAL A 30 -24.01 8.93 -14.57
N THR A 31 -23.48 10.14 -14.34
CA THR A 31 -23.75 11.29 -15.20
C THR A 31 -23.01 11.16 -16.53
N ASP A 32 -23.53 11.76 -17.60
CA ASP A 32 -22.89 11.77 -18.92
C ASP A 32 -21.45 12.29 -18.80
N ASP A 33 -21.25 13.40 -18.07
CA ASP A 33 -19.94 13.97 -17.76
C ASP A 33 -18.96 12.95 -17.17
N ALA A 34 -19.43 12.06 -16.28
CA ALA A 34 -18.60 11.04 -15.64
C ALA A 34 -18.33 9.84 -16.56
N SER A 35 -19.29 9.50 -17.42
CA SER A 35 -19.17 8.43 -18.40
C SER A 35 -18.16 8.76 -19.50
N GLU A 36 -17.99 10.06 -19.80
CA GLU A 36 -17.03 10.56 -20.79
C GLU A 36 -15.59 10.65 -20.23
N ILE A 37 -15.39 10.47 -18.92
CA ILE A 37 -14.06 10.52 -18.31
C ILE A 37 -13.26 9.27 -18.68
N ILE A 38 -12.26 9.46 -19.55
CA ILE A 38 -11.27 8.42 -19.83
C ILE A 38 -10.23 8.40 -18.70
N VAL A 39 -10.34 7.42 -17.80
CA VAL A 39 -9.34 7.17 -16.77
C VAL A 39 -8.19 6.35 -17.36
N LEU A 40 -7.06 7.01 -17.63
CA LEU A 40 -5.85 6.31 -18.05
C LEU A 40 -5.21 5.58 -16.87
N PRO A 41 -4.63 4.39 -17.07
CA PRO A 41 -3.88 3.73 -16.02
C PRO A 41 -2.69 4.60 -15.61
N PRO A 42 -2.26 4.56 -14.33
CA PRO A 42 -1.09 5.30 -13.89
C PRO A 42 0.12 4.90 -14.74
N ILE A 43 0.89 5.90 -15.16
CA ILE A 43 2.13 5.69 -15.92
C ILE A 43 3.14 5.06 -14.96
N THR A 44 3.17 3.73 -14.91
CA THR A 44 4.11 2.97 -14.09
C THR A 44 5.20 2.41 -14.98
N ARG A 45 6.46 2.68 -14.62
CA ARG A 45 7.58 1.91 -15.15
C ARG A 45 7.73 0.66 -14.30
N ARG A 46 7.42 -0.51 -14.87
CA ARG A 46 7.83 -1.78 -14.26
C ARG A 46 9.36 -1.80 -14.24
N ARG A 47 9.96 -1.81 -13.04
CA ARG A 47 11.41 -2.01 -12.94
C ARG A 47 11.74 -3.39 -13.51
N TYR A 48 12.66 -3.45 -14.46
CA TYR A 48 13.23 -4.71 -14.90
C TYR A 48 13.98 -5.38 -13.73
N GLY A 49 13.79 -6.69 -13.59
CA GLY A 49 14.41 -7.49 -12.54
C GLY A 49 13.58 -7.62 -11.26
N ARG A 50 14.05 -8.49 -10.36
CA ARG A 50 13.44 -8.71 -9.05
C ARG A 50 13.52 -7.41 -8.25
N ARG A 51 12.40 -6.98 -7.66
CA ARG A 51 12.40 -5.88 -6.70
C ARG A 51 13.42 -6.23 -5.62
N LYS A 52 14.44 -5.39 -5.41
CA LYS A 52 15.29 -5.52 -4.24
C LYS A 52 14.38 -5.35 -3.03
N GLU A 53 14.12 -6.44 -2.33
CA GLU A 53 13.45 -6.43 -1.02
C GLU A 53 14.44 -5.81 -0.03
N LYS A 54 14.62 -4.49 -0.07
CA LYS A 54 15.15 -3.75 1.07
C LYS A 54 14.05 -3.67 2.12
N ARG A 55 13.59 -4.83 2.59
CA ARG A 55 12.60 -4.92 3.64
C ARG A 55 13.29 -4.50 4.92
N ILE A 56 12.77 -3.47 5.57
CA ILE A 56 13.15 -3.12 6.93
C ILE A 56 12.37 -4.09 7.82
N PRO A 57 13.03 -4.97 8.58
CA PRO A 57 12.33 -5.89 9.45
C PRO A 57 11.64 -5.12 10.60
N SER A 58 10.48 -5.62 11.02
CA SER A 58 9.79 -5.16 12.22
C SER A 58 10.52 -5.62 13.49
N CYS A 59 10.24 -5.00 14.63
CA CYS A 59 10.80 -5.43 15.92
C CYS A 59 10.44 -6.90 16.20
N GLY A 60 11.45 -7.74 16.44
CA GLY A 60 11.29 -9.17 16.73
C GLY A 60 11.43 -10.10 15.52
N GLU A 61 11.56 -9.57 14.31
CA GLU A 61 11.82 -10.39 13.13
C GLU A 61 13.30 -10.78 13.01
N GLU A 62 13.57 -12.08 13.02
CA GLU A 62 14.93 -12.60 12.87
C GLU A 62 15.34 -12.62 11.38
N LYS A 63 16.62 -12.30 11.11
CA LYS A 63 17.16 -12.39 9.76
C LYS A 63 17.26 -13.86 9.35
N SER A 64 16.48 -14.26 8.35
CA SER A 64 16.60 -15.60 7.77
C SER A 64 18.01 -15.82 7.20
N THR A 65 18.74 -16.77 7.78
CA THR A 65 20.00 -17.25 7.21
C THR A 65 19.68 -18.35 6.20
N ARG A 66 20.05 -18.14 4.94
CA ARG A 66 19.95 -19.20 3.93
C ARG A 66 21.23 -20.03 3.99
N LYS A 67 21.06 -21.32 4.28
CA LYS A 67 22.12 -22.33 4.13
C LYS A 67 22.18 -22.75 2.67
N CYS A 68 23.38 -22.88 2.13
CA CYS A 68 23.56 -23.45 0.81
C CYS A 68 23.12 -24.92 0.82
N SER A 69 22.27 -25.32 -0.12
CA SER A 69 21.83 -26.72 -0.25
C SER A 69 22.97 -27.67 -0.62
N LYS A 70 24.05 -27.15 -1.23
CA LYS A 70 25.17 -27.94 -1.70
C LYS A 70 26.25 -28.16 -0.63
N CYS A 71 26.59 -27.13 0.15
CA CYS A 71 27.68 -27.21 1.13
C CYS A 71 27.25 -26.95 2.58
N GLY A 72 25.98 -26.62 2.84
CA GLY A 72 25.44 -26.41 4.19
C GLY A 72 25.91 -25.13 4.89
N SER A 73 26.86 -24.40 4.33
CA SER A 73 27.42 -23.18 4.91
C SER A 73 26.57 -21.94 4.58
N ASN A 74 26.75 -20.90 5.41
CA ASN A 74 26.13 -19.59 5.24
C ASN A 74 27.13 -18.61 4.59
N GLY A 75 26.63 -17.62 3.82
CA GLY A 75 27.40 -16.39 3.53
C GLY A 75 28.17 -16.31 2.21
N HIS A 76 27.87 -17.14 1.21
CA HIS A 76 28.39 -17.01 -0.16
C HIS A 76 27.26 -16.91 -1.18
#